data_AF-A0A9J5Y8B9-F1
#
_entry.id   AF-A0A9J5Y8B9-F1
#
_cell.length_a   1.000
_cell.length_b   1.000
_cell.length_c   1.000
_cell.angle_alpha   90.00
_cell.angle_beta   90.00
_cell.angle_gamma   90.00
#
_symmetry.space_group_name_H-M   'P 1'
#
loop_
_entity.id
_entity.type
_entity.pdbx_description
1 polymer ?
#
loop_
_entity_poly.entity_id
_entity_poly.type
_entity_poly.pdbx_seq_one_letter_code
_entity_poly.pdbx_strand_id
1 'polypeptide(L)'
;MFLSCDDRLQGRPVQEVEIRDFNDFILQAGMIELKVGGREFTWSNGSTCNKIDQAVVNAEWMMNMNQLEITVMQPGTSDHNPLSLELDKSAEWKEYGMEDTKGIGGKYGICSKK
;
A
#
# COMPACT_ATOMS: atom_id res chain seq x y z
N MET A 1 -8.24 11.08 -3.03
CA MET A 1 -6.96 11.47 -3.65
C MET A 1 -5.92 10.60 -2.98
N PHE A 2 -5.10 9.86 -3.75
CA PHE A 2 -4.23 8.81 -3.22
C PHE A 2 -2.99 9.41 -2.54
N LEU A 3 -2.23 10.22 -3.27
CA LEU A 3 -1.18 11.06 -2.71
C LEU A 3 -1.72 12.48 -2.47
N SER A 4 -1.36 13.09 -1.35
CA SER A 4 -1.75 14.43 -0.93
C SER A 4 -0.53 15.35 -0.78
N CYS A 5 -0.74 16.67 -0.89
CA CYS A 5 0.28 17.66 -0.58
C CYS A 5 0.72 17.61 0.90
N ASP A 6 -0.14 17.07 1.76
CA ASP A 6 0.08 16.92 3.20
C ASP A 6 0.83 15.62 3.58
N ASP A 7 1.12 14.74 2.62
CA ASP A 7 1.82 13.46 2.88
C ASP A 7 3.28 13.65 3.31
N ARG A 8 3.77 14.89 3.30
CA ARG A 8 5.08 15.29 3.83
C ARG A 8 4.91 16.21 5.03
N LEU A 9 5.29 15.71 6.20
CA LEU A 9 5.15 16.47 7.45
C LEU A 9 6.24 17.52 7.67
N GLN A 10 7.41 17.36 7.04
CA GLN A 10 8.58 18.22 7.24
C GLN A 10 9.32 18.42 5.91
N GLY A 11 9.86 19.61 5.68
CA GLY A 11 10.57 19.95 4.44
C GLY A 11 9.71 20.72 3.43
N ARG A 12 10.11 20.71 2.15
CA ARG A 12 9.42 21.47 1.09
C ARG A 12 8.03 20.86 0.84
N PRO A 13 6.95 21.67 0.85
CA PRO A 13 5.61 21.19 0.55
C PRO A 13 5.57 20.44 -0.78
N VAL A 14 4.85 19.33 -0.81
CA VAL A 14 4.57 18.60 -2.04
C VAL A 14 3.65 19.46 -2.90
N GLN A 15 3.99 19.63 -4.17
CA GLN A 15 3.17 20.35 -5.13
C GLN A 15 2.24 19.39 -5.86
N GLU A 16 1.06 19.88 -6.23
CA GLU A 16 0.06 19.10 -6.95
C GLU A 16 0.61 18.50 -8.26
N VAL A 17 1.47 19.24 -8.97
CA VAL A 17 2.12 18.76 -10.20
C VAL A 17 3.01 17.53 -9.97
N GLU A 18 3.51 17.31 -8.75
CA GLU A 18 4.35 16.16 -8.42
C GLU A 18 3.52 14.86 -8.22
N ILE A 19 2.23 14.99 -7.92
CA ILE A 19 1.36 13.87 -7.49
C ILE A 19 0.17 13.63 -8.44
N ARG A 20 -0.17 14.61 -9.29
CA ARG A 20 -1.34 14.57 -10.16
C ARG A 20 -1.34 13.36 -11.11
N ASP A 21 -0.26 13.17 -11.87
CA ASP A 21 -0.22 12.13 -12.90
C ASP A 21 -0.37 10.72 -12.29
N PHE A 22 0.21 10.50 -11.10
CA PHE A 22 0.06 9.24 -10.38
C PHE A 22 -1.37 9.05 -9.86
N ASN A 23 -1.95 10.09 -9.26
CA ASN A 23 -3.34 10.05 -8.78
C ASN A 23 -4.33 9.77 -9.92
N ASP A 24 -4.14 10.42 -11.07
CA ASP A 24 -4.96 10.24 -12.27
C ASP A 24 -4.81 8.81 -12.82
N PHE A 25 -3.58 8.26 -12.84
CA PHE A 25 -3.33 6.88 -13.24
C PHE A 25 -4.04 5.87 -12.35
N ILE A 26 -3.92 5.99 -11.03
CA ILE A 26 -4.54 5.06 -10.07
C ILE A 26 -6.08 5.12 -10.18
N LEU A 27 -6.63 6.31 -10.36
CA LEU A 27 -8.07 6.51 -10.59
C LEU A 27 -8.53 5.86 -11.91
N GLN A 28 -7.80 6.09 -13.01
CA GLN A 28 -8.14 5.50 -14.31
C GLN A 28 -8.01 3.98 -14.32
N ALA A 29 -7.06 3.43 -13.56
CA ALA A 29 -6.88 1.99 -13.40
C ALA A 29 -7.97 1.34 -12.53
N GLY A 30 -8.88 2.11 -11.93
CA GLY A 30 -9.94 1.59 -11.07
C GLY A 30 -9.42 0.95 -9.78
N MET A 31 -8.26 1.40 -9.31
CA MET A 31 -7.63 0.91 -8.10
C MET A 31 -8.19 1.64 -6.88
N ILE A 32 -8.17 0.97 -5.73
CA ILE A 32 -8.74 1.44 -4.46
C ILE A 32 -7.64 1.38 -3.39
N GLU A 33 -7.47 2.46 -2.63
CA GLU A 33 -6.53 2.49 -1.49
C GLU A 33 -7.09 1.67 -0.35
N LEU A 34 -6.27 0.78 0.22
CA LEU A 34 -6.60 0.11 1.47
C LEU A 34 -6.41 1.06 2.64
N LYS A 35 -7.31 0.98 3.62
CA LYS A 35 -7.18 1.76 4.85
C LYS A 35 -5.92 1.32 5.60
N VAL A 36 -5.08 2.30 5.89
CA VAL A 36 -3.85 2.11 6.68
C VAL A 36 -4.09 2.57 8.10
N GLY A 37 -3.95 1.64 9.05
CA GLY A 37 -3.87 1.89 10.48
C GLY A 37 -2.43 1.97 10.99
N GLY A 38 -2.27 2.44 12.23
CA GLY A 38 -0.96 2.55 12.88
C GLY A 38 -0.31 3.93 12.72
N ARG A 39 0.92 3.98 12.20
CA ARG A 39 1.71 5.22 12.10
C ARG A 39 1.29 6.07 10.91
N GLU A 40 1.52 7.38 11.03
CA GLU A 40 1.13 8.38 10.02
C GLU A 40 2.07 8.44 8.80
N PHE A 41 3.28 7.90 8.89
CA PHE A 41 4.29 7.95 7.83
C PHE A 41 4.95 6.59 7.58
N THR A 42 5.39 6.36 6.35
CA THR A 42 6.01 5.09 5.91
C THR A 42 7.50 5.24 5.62
N TRP A 43 8.01 6.46 5.59
CA TRP A 43 9.40 6.76 5.32
C TRP A 43 9.90 7.92 6.18
N SER A 44 11.14 7.84 6.65
CA SER A 44 11.85 8.96 7.26
C SER A 44 13.36 8.87 7.08
N ASN A 45 14.01 9.99 6.79
CA ASN A 45 15.48 10.11 6.81
C ASN A 45 16.01 10.79 8.09
N GLY A 46 15.22 10.80 9.17
CA GLY A 46 15.55 11.44 10.45
C GLY A 46 15.29 12.95 10.52
N SER A 47 15.03 13.61 9.39
CA SER A 47 14.67 15.05 9.34
C SER A 47 13.33 15.31 8.65
N THR A 48 12.96 14.43 7.71
CA THR A 48 11.72 14.49 6.95
C THR A 48 10.96 13.18 7.13
N CYS A 49 9.64 13.27 7.28
CA CYS A 49 8.75 12.11 7.28
C CYS A 49 7.79 12.22 6.10
N ASN A 50 7.66 11.14 5.33
CA ASN A 50 6.78 11.05 4.17
C ASN A 50 5.88 9.81 4.25
N LYS A 51 4.69 9.90 3.67
CA LYS A 51 3.79 8.75 3.42
C LYS A 51 3.79 8.44 1.92
N ILE A 52 4.79 7.66 1.47
CA ILE A 52 4.97 7.32 0.05
C ILE A 52 4.67 5.85 -0.27
N ASP A 53 4.62 4.99 0.75
CA ASP A 53 4.27 3.59 0.59
C ASP A 53 2.76 3.44 0.82
N GLN A 54 2.03 2.97 -0.19
CA GLN A 54 0.59 2.74 -0.13
C GLN A 54 0.26 1.34 -0.63
N ALA A 55 -0.83 0.77 -0.11
CA ALA A 55 -1.37 -0.49 -0.60
C ALA A 55 -2.66 -0.22 -1.37
N VAL A 56 -2.68 -0.64 -2.64
CA VAL A 56 -3.82 -0.44 -3.54
C VAL A 56 -4.28 -1.79 -4.10
N VAL A 57 -5.58 -1.95 -4.27
CA VAL A 57 -6.21 -3.19 -4.78
C VAL A 57 -7.24 -2.87 -5.85
N ASN A 58 -7.52 -3.83 -6.72
CA ASN A 58 -8.61 -3.70 -7.69
C ASN A 58 -9.96 -4.15 -7.07
N ALA A 59 -11.04 -3.94 -7.82
CA ALA A 59 -12.39 -4.30 -7.37
C ALA A 59 -12.56 -5.81 -7.11
N GLU A 60 -11.93 -6.66 -7.93
CA GLU A 60 -12.00 -8.12 -7.78
C GLU A 60 -11.40 -8.56 -6.43
N TRP A 61 -10.24 -8.02 -6.06
CA TRP A 61 -9.63 -8.28 -4.76
C TRP A 61 -10.51 -7.84 -3.60
N MET A 62 -11.11 -6.64 -3.69
CA MET A 62 -12.02 -6.12 -2.65
C MET A 62 -13.27 -7.00 -2.47
N MET A 63 -13.75 -7.65 -3.53
CA MET A 63 -14.91 -8.54 -3.46
C MET A 63 -14.58 -9.92 -2.90
N ASN A 64 -13.34 -10.39 -3.13
CA ASN A 64 -12.93 -11.75 -2.78
C ASN A 64 -12.22 -11.85 -1.43
N MET A 65 -11.69 -10.73 -0.91
CA MET A 65 -10.96 -10.70 0.36
C MET A 65 -11.77 -10.04 1.46
N ASN A 66 -12.05 -10.81 2.51
CA ASN A 66 -12.66 -10.28 3.72
C ASN A 66 -11.62 -9.52 4.56
N GLN A 67 -11.99 -8.32 5.02
CA GLN A 67 -11.27 -7.51 6.02
C GLN A 67 -9.77 -7.32 5.72
N LEU A 68 -9.47 -6.44 4.77
CA LEU A 68 -8.12 -5.98 4.49
C LEU A 68 -7.77 -4.79 5.39
N GLU A 69 -6.93 -5.01 6.40
CA GLU A 69 -6.32 -3.94 7.19
C GLU A 69 -4.81 -3.89 6.94
N ILE A 70 -4.33 -2.71 6.57
CA ILE A 70 -2.90 -2.45 6.45
C ILE A 70 -2.44 -1.79 7.73
N THR A 71 -1.36 -2.29 8.34
CA THR A 71 -0.72 -1.64 9.48
C THR A 71 0.69 -1.21 9.13
N VAL A 72 1.04 0.04 9.43
CA VAL A 72 2.43 0.51 9.36
C VAL A 72 3.22 -0.04 10.55
N MET A 73 4.22 -0.87 10.27
CA MET A 73 5.05 -1.53 11.28
C MET A 73 6.14 -0.61 11.85
N GLN A 74 6.80 -1.07 12.92
CA GLN A 74 7.99 -0.39 13.44
C GLN A 74 9.12 -0.40 12.41
N PRO A 75 9.89 0.70 12.31
CA PRO A 75 11.01 0.76 11.40
C PRO A 75 12.09 -0.22 11.88
N GLY A 76 12.72 -0.89 10.92
CA GLY A 76 13.89 -1.72 11.17
C GLY A 76 15.16 -0.87 11.09
N THR A 77 16.15 -1.38 10.35
CA THR A 77 17.37 -0.63 10.00
C THR A 77 17.23 0.19 8.72
N SER A 78 16.05 0.16 8.08
CA SER A 78 15.72 0.94 6.88
C SER A 78 15.04 2.24 7.27
N ASP A 79 15.23 3.25 6.44
CA ASP A 79 14.48 4.51 6.46
C ASP A 79 12.98 4.30 6.11
N HIS A 80 12.59 3.10 5.67
CA HIS A 80 11.20 2.70 5.47
C HIS A 80 10.63 1.92 6.66
N ASN A 81 9.37 2.23 6.95
CA ASN A 81 8.48 1.45 7.80
C ASN A 81 7.73 0.41 6.94
N PRO A 82 7.86 -0.90 7.21
CA PRO A 82 7.15 -1.93 6.47
C PRO A 82 5.61 -1.79 6.59
N LEU A 83 4.90 -2.10 5.51
CA LEU A 83 3.45 -2.28 5.53
C LEU A 83 3.10 -3.75 5.73
N SER A 84 2.29 -4.06 6.73
CA SER A 84 1.75 -5.39 6.98
C SER A 84 0.31 -5.46 6.53
N LEU A 85 -0.01 -6.44 5.68
CA LEU A 85 -1.37 -6.77 5.30
C LEU A 85 -1.80 -8.05 6.02
N GLU A 86 -2.87 -7.96 6.79
CA GLU A 86 -3.53 -9.15 7.34
C GLU A 86 -4.70 -9.54 6.44
N LEU A 87 -4.74 -10.82 6.06
CA LEU A 87 -5.81 -11.40 5.24
C LEU A 87 -6.62 -12.36 6.11
N ASP A 88 -7.94 -12.31 6.02
CA ASP A 88 -8.77 -13.36 6.58
C ASP A 88 -8.59 -14.65 5.77
N LYS A 89 -8.25 -15.73 6.46
CA LYS A 89 -8.00 -17.07 5.88
C LYS A 89 -9.25 -17.73 5.33
N SER A 90 -10.43 -17.14 5.55
CA SER A 90 -11.69 -17.62 4.99
C SER A 90 -11.84 -17.35 3.49
N ALA A 91 -10.95 -16.55 2.89
CA ALA A 91 -10.92 -16.31 1.46
C ALA A 91 -10.51 -17.59 0.70
N GLU A 92 -11.52 -18.37 0.29
CA GLU A 92 -11.33 -19.45 -0.67
C GLU A 92 -11.07 -18.84 -2.05
N TRP A 93 -9.83 -18.94 -2.52
CA TRP A 93 -9.51 -18.67 -3.92
C TRP A 93 -10.20 -19.72 -4.79
N LYS A 94 -11.25 -19.33 -5.52
CA LYS A 94 -11.78 -20.16 -6.60
C LYS A 94 -10.93 -19.90 -7.83
N GLU A 95 -10.13 -20.90 -8.20
CA GLU A 95 -9.40 -20.92 -9.46
C GLU A 95 -10.41 -20.88 -10.62
N TYR A 96 -10.71 -19.68 -11.14
CA TYR A 96 -11.35 -19.55 -12.44
C TYR A 96 -10.25 -19.77 -13.48
N GLY A 97 -10.29 -20.93 -14.12
CA GLY A 97 -9.22 -21.44 -14.98
C GLY A 97 -8.65 -20.40 -15.94
N MET A 98 -7.46 -19.90 -15.59
CA MET A 98 -6.44 -19.48 -16.54
C MET A 98 -5.20 -20.32 -16.20
N GLU A 99 -4.74 -21.08 -17.19
CA GLU A 99 -3.64 -22.04 -17.02
C GLU A 99 -2.34 -21.35 -16.57
N ASP A 100 -1.69 -21.98 -15.59
CA ASP A 100 -0.31 -21.77 -15.13
C ASP A 100 0.08 -20.42 -14.52
N THR A 101 -0.22 -20.24 -13.22
CA THR A 101 0.78 -19.69 -12.29
C THR A 101 0.82 -20.48 -10.99
N LYS A 102 1.87 -21.29 -10.83
CA LYS A 102 2.11 -22.12 -9.64
C LYS A 102 2.18 -21.27 -8.37
N GLY A 103 1.29 -21.58 -7.43
CA GLY A 103 1.52 -21.63 -5.99
C GLY A 103 2.03 -20.36 -5.33
N ILE A 104 1.12 -19.61 -4.70
CA ILE A 104 1.52 -18.54 -3.79
C ILE A 104 0.73 -18.64 -2.48
N GLY A 105 1.05 -19.69 -1.72
CA GLY A 105 0.75 -19.79 -0.30
C GLY A 105 1.94 -19.25 0.50
N GLY A 106 1.78 -18.08 1.11
CA GLY A 106 2.81 -17.47 1.95
C GLY A 106 2.28 -16.25 2.67
N LYS A 107 2.74 -16.02 3.91
CA LYS A 107 2.58 -14.71 4.56
C LYS A 107 3.38 -13.69 3.74
N TYR A 108 2.71 -12.76 3.07
CA TYR A 108 3.38 -11.68 2.36
C TYR A 108 3.76 -10.60 3.36
N GLY A 109 5.00 -10.62 3.82
CA GLY A 109 5.64 -9.41 4.30
C GLY A 109 6.04 -8.60 3.08
N ILE A 110 5.47 -7.40 2.90
CA ILE A 110 5.94 -6.47 1.87
C ILE A 110 7.31 -6.00 2.31
N CYS A 111 8.34 -6.56 1.69
CA CYS A 111 9.72 -6.13 1.85
C CYS A 111 9.89 -4.81 1.09
N SER A 112 10.09 -3.71 1.82
CA SER A 112 10.54 -2.46 1.23
C SER A 112 11.89 -2.71 0.55
N LYS A 113 11.94 -2.53 -0.78
CA LYS A 113 13.16 -2.69 -1.55
C LYS A 113 14.09 -1.52 -1.25
N LYS A 114 15.34 -1.86 -0.93
CA LYS A 114 16.47 -0.91 -0.98
C LYS A 114 16.66 -0.34 -2.38
#